data_AF-A0A0G0NUE4-F1
#
_entry.id   AF-A0A0G0NUE4-F1
#
_cell.length_a   1.000
_cell.length_b   1.000
_cell.length_c   1.000
_cell.angle_alpha   90.00
_cell.angle_beta   90.00
_cell.angle_gamma   90.00
#
_symmetry.space_group_name_H-M   'P 1'
#
loop_
_entity.id
_entity.type
_entity.pdbx_description
1 polymer ?
#
loop_
_entity_poly.entity_id
_entity_poly.type
_entity_poly.pdbx_seq_one_letter_code
_entity_poly.pdbx_strand_id
1 'polypeptide(L)'
;MAETLHEGIWGWASMMADLCDQGGLPGVEIDPLSVTPDSCLGTMPSGGNISISWQVNCLLMVTTEKEEPALINAFAIVVEYRPCCRYLEDDGRVTYEWAKFDARERFAELQGQGARDLQQVQ
;
A
#
# COMPACT_ATOMS: atom_id res chain seq x y z
N MET A 1 -7.45 -19.55 17.83
CA MET A 1 -8.69 -18.92 17.35
C MET A 1 -8.24 -17.92 16.31
N ALA A 2 -8.49 -18.18 15.03
CA ALA A 2 -8.20 -17.23 13.97
C ALA A 2 -9.38 -16.27 13.93
N GLU A 3 -9.21 -15.07 14.47
CA GLU A 3 -10.21 -14.03 14.34
C GLU A 3 -10.26 -13.61 12.88
N THR A 4 -11.34 -14.06 12.24
CA THR A 4 -12.05 -13.45 11.12
C THR A 4 -11.46 -12.11 10.70
N LEU A 5 -10.80 -12.09 9.53
CA LEU A 5 -10.70 -10.92 8.66
C LEU A 5 -12.04 -10.21 8.74
N HIS A 6 -12.08 -9.08 9.44
CA HIS A 6 -13.32 -8.36 9.63
C HIS A 6 -13.88 -8.03 8.24
N GLU A 7 -15.12 -8.41 7.98
CA GLU A 7 -15.94 -7.85 6.89
C GLU A 7 -16.25 -6.35 7.13
N GLY A 8 -15.45 -5.69 7.97
CA GLY A 8 -15.46 -4.28 8.26
C GLY A 8 -14.49 -3.57 7.32
N ILE A 9 -14.93 -2.41 6.84
CA ILE A 9 -14.12 -1.46 6.08
C ILE A 9 -12.79 -1.30 6.81
N TRP A 10 -11.68 -1.69 6.16
CA TRP A 10 -10.35 -1.43 6.70
C TRP A 10 -10.24 0.09 6.86
N GLY A 11 -10.22 0.58 8.09
CA GLY A 11 -10.05 2.00 8.38
C GLY A 11 -8.58 2.31 8.65
N TRP A 12 -8.22 3.59 8.62
CA TRP A 12 -6.87 4.04 8.93
C TRP A 12 -6.33 3.50 10.26
N ALA A 13 -7.12 3.60 11.33
CA ALA A 13 -6.69 3.16 12.66
C ALA A 13 -6.41 1.64 12.72
N SER A 14 -7.27 0.82 12.11
CA SER A 14 -7.04 -0.62 12.02
C SER A 14 -5.84 -0.97 11.14
N MET A 15 -5.66 -0.27 10.02
CA MET A 15 -4.49 -0.47 9.15
C MET A 15 -3.18 -0.20 9.89
N MET A 16 -3.10 0.91 10.62
CA MET A 16 -1.90 1.24 11.39
C MET A 16 -1.66 0.25 12.53
N ALA A 17 -2.72 -0.21 13.19
CA ALA A 17 -2.61 -1.27 14.20
C ALA A 17 -2.06 -2.57 13.57
N ASP A 18 -2.60 -3.00 12.43
CA ASP A 18 -2.14 -4.20 11.73
C ASP A 18 -0.68 -4.08 11.28
N LEU A 19 -0.27 -2.93 10.75
CA LEU A 19 1.13 -2.68 10.36
C LEU A 19 2.09 -2.78 11.55
N CYS A 20 1.70 -2.25 12.70
CA CYS A 20 2.50 -2.31 13.93
C CYS A 20 2.55 -3.74 14.49
N ASP A 21 1.38 -4.37 14.68
CA ASP A 21 1.24 -5.61 15.43
C ASP A 21 1.56 -6.85 14.58
N GLN A 22 1.12 -6.86 13.32
CA GLN A 22 1.27 -7.99 12.40
C GLN A 22 2.39 -7.76 11.39
N GLY A 23 2.44 -6.55 10.80
CA GLY A 23 3.43 -6.16 9.80
C GLY A 23 4.86 -6.04 10.36
N GLY A 24 5.01 -6.06 11.68
CA GLY A 24 6.31 -5.97 12.35
C GLY A 24 6.99 -4.62 12.10
N LEU A 25 6.20 -3.55 12.01
CA LEU A 25 6.65 -2.20 11.70
C LEU A 25 6.54 -1.25 12.91
N PRO A 26 7.09 -1.59 14.09
CA PRO A 26 6.97 -0.76 15.28
C PRO A 26 7.65 0.59 15.06
N GLY A 27 6.92 1.68 15.33
CA GLY A 27 7.44 3.04 15.21
C GLY A 27 7.40 3.65 13.82
N VAL A 28 6.80 2.98 12.82
CA VAL A 28 6.32 3.68 11.62
C VAL A 28 4.98 4.30 11.96
N GLU A 29 5.06 5.43 12.66
CA GLU A 29 3.92 6.30 12.89
C GLU A 29 3.85 7.26 11.71
N ILE A 30 3.04 6.92 10.72
CA ILE A 30 2.70 7.85 9.65
C ILE A 30 1.82 8.92 10.28
N ASP A 31 2.26 10.18 10.25
CA ASP A 31 1.48 11.31 10.73
C ASP A 31 0.40 11.64 9.68
N PRO A 32 -0.90 11.40 9.95
CA PRO A 32 -1.94 11.57 8.95
C PRO A 32 -2.24 13.06 8.74
N LEU A 33 -2.09 13.51 7.49
CA LEU A 33 -2.50 14.85 7.05
C LEU A 33 -3.97 14.89 6.63
N SER A 34 -4.46 13.81 6.04
CA SER A 34 -5.86 13.66 5.63
C SER A 34 -6.25 12.19 5.59
N VAL A 35 -7.41 11.85 6.15
CA VAL A 35 -7.92 10.48 6.19
C VAL A 35 -9.34 10.44 5.63
N THR A 36 -9.57 9.55 4.67
CA THR A 36 -10.89 9.19 4.14
C THR A 36 -11.20 7.74 4.50
N PRO A 37 -12.41 7.22 4.20
CA PRO A 37 -12.73 5.81 4.43
C PRO A 37 -11.85 4.81 3.65
N ASP A 38 -11.22 5.26 2.57
CA ASP A 38 -10.51 4.47 1.56
C ASP A 38 -9.10 4.97 1.27
N SER A 39 -8.63 6.02 1.97
CA SER A 39 -7.28 6.54 1.77
C SER A 39 -6.75 7.31 2.97
N CYS A 40 -5.43 7.47 2.99
CA CYS A 40 -4.71 8.35 3.88
C CYS A 40 -3.57 9.04 3.13
N LEU A 41 -3.50 10.36 3.28
CA LEU A 41 -2.32 11.17 2.98
C LEU A 41 -1.61 11.47 4.29
N GLY A 42 -0.30 11.28 4.33
CA GLY A 42 0.47 11.50 5.55
C GLY A 42 1.93 11.80 5.32
N THR A 43 2.65 11.96 6.42
CA THR A 43 4.10 12.15 6.43
C THR A 43 4.76 10.99 7.14
N MET A 44 5.78 10.40 6.49
CA MET A 44 6.64 9.39 7.09
C MET A 44 7.51 10.01 8.18
N PRO A 45 7.92 9.24 9.22
CA PRO A 45 8.84 9.74 10.26
C PRO A 45 10.16 10.31 9.72
N SER A 46 10.63 9.82 8.56
CA SER A 46 11.84 10.33 7.90
C SER A 46 11.65 11.65 7.15
N GLY A 47 10.45 12.26 7.18
CA GLY A 47 10.16 13.56 6.58
C GLY A 47 9.75 13.56 5.10
N GLY A 48 9.17 12.46 4.59
CA GLY A 48 8.68 12.36 3.21
C GLY A 48 7.18 12.09 3.15
N ASN A 49 6.51 12.55 2.09
CA ASN A 49 5.08 12.32 1.93
C ASN A 49 4.77 10.87 1.54
N ILE A 50 3.64 10.39 2.03
CA ILE A 50 3.07 9.10 1.69
C ILE A 50 1.58 9.24 1.37
N SER A 51 1.14 8.51 0.36
CA SER A 51 -0.27 8.29 0.04
C SER A 51 -0.55 6.79 0.09
N ILE A 52 -1.57 6.40 0.84
CA ILE A 52 -2.05 5.02 0.91
C ILE A 52 -3.52 5.06 0.50
N SER A 53 -3.91 4.26 -0.48
CA SER A 53 -5.31 4.07 -0.85
C SER A 53 -5.64 2.59 -0.88
N TRP A 54 -6.86 2.24 -0.53
CA TRP A 54 -7.29 0.86 -0.49
C TRP A 54 -8.76 0.72 -0.88
N GLN A 55 -9.04 -0.37 -1.55
CA GLN A 55 -10.37 -0.88 -1.78
C GLN A 55 -10.49 -2.21 -1.05
N VAL A 56 -11.48 -2.30 -0.16
CA VAL A 56 -11.73 -3.48 0.67
C VAL A 56 -11.74 -4.74 -0.20
N ASN A 57 -10.87 -5.71 0.15
CA ASN A 57 -10.70 -6.99 -0.54
C ASN A 57 -10.26 -6.94 -2.01
N CYS A 58 -9.87 -5.79 -2.56
CA CYS A 58 -9.56 -5.68 -3.99
C CYS A 58 -8.14 -5.16 -4.25
N LEU A 59 -7.82 -4.00 -3.69
CA LEU A 59 -6.65 -3.23 -4.09
C LEU A 59 -6.06 -2.50 -2.88
N LEU A 60 -4.73 -2.46 -2.80
CA LEU A 60 -3.99 -1.55 -1.94
C LEU A 60 -2.92 -0.88 -2.81
N MET A 61 -2.82 0.44 -2.71
CA MET A 61 -1.79 1.23 -3.36
C MET A 61 -1.03 2.03 -2.31
N VAL A 62 0.29 2.01 -2.39
CA VAL A 62 1.17 2.77 -1.51
C VAL A 62 2.13 3.57 -2.38
N THR A 63 2.05 4.89 -2.28
CA THR A 63 2.87 5.83 -3.03
C THR A 63 3.76 6.64 -2.08
N THR A 64 5.06 6.64 -2.32
CA THR A 64 6.07 7.31 -1.49
C THR A 64 7.05 8.11 -2.34
N GLU A 65 7.70 9.14 -1.77
CA GLU A 65 8.71 9.95 -2.48
C GLU A 65 9.98 9.19 -2.84
N LYS A 66 10.29 8.12 -2.10
CA LYS A 66 11.42 7.24 -2.30
C LYS A 66 11.02 5.82 -1.95
N GLU A 67 11.84 4.84 -2.32
CA GLU A 67 11.57 3.45 -1.94
C GLU A 67 11.60 3.26 -0.42
N GLU A 68 10.57 2.61 0.12
CA GLU A 68 10.43 2.31 1.55
C GLU A 68 10.28 0.79 1.77
N PRO A 69 11.33 -0.03 1.55
CA PRO A 69 11.21 -1.49 1.53
C PRO A 69 10.64 -2.10 2.82
N ALA A 70 10.93 -1.50 3.98
CA ALA A 70 10.39 -1.95 5.25
C ALA A 70 8.86 -1.82 5.29
N LEU A 71 8.33 -0.68 4.86
CA LEU A 71 6.90 -0.42 4.80
C LEU A 71 6.21 -1.37 3.80
N ILE A 72 6.77 -1.52 2.60
CA ILE A 72 6.23 -2.43 1.57
C ILE A 72 6.21 -3.88 2.08
N ASN A 73 7.25 -4.31 2.79
CA ASN A 73 7.28 -5.65 3.37
C ASN A 73 6.23 -5.82 4.48
N ALA A 74 6.04 -4.82 5.34
CA ALA A 74 5.01 -4.88 6.38
C ALA A 74 3.60 -4.97 5.80
N PHE A 75 3.28 -4.18 4.77
CA PHE A 75 2.02 -4.33 4.05
C PHE A 75 1.86 -5.72 3.46
N ALA A 76 2.90 -6.28 2.84
CA ALA A 76 2.83 -7.63 2.28
C ALA A 76 2.58 -8.72 3.33
N ILE A 77 3.03 -8.53 4.57
CA ILE A 77 2.70 -9.41 5.70
C ILE A 77 1.24 -9.25 6.08
N VAL A 78 0.77 -8.00 6.26
CA VAL A 78 -0.60 -7.71 6.71
C VAL A 78 -1.65 -8.14 5.69
N VAL A 79 -1.42 -7.88 4.40
CA VAL A 79 -2.36 -8.27 3.34
C VAL A 79 -2.18 -9.73 2.90
N GLU A 80 -1.13 -10.41 3.38
CA GLU A 80 -0.78 -11.81 3.08
C GLU A 80 -0.40 -12.12 1.61
N TYR A 81 -0.04 -11.10 0.82
CA TYR A 81 0.51 -11.27 -0.52
C TYR A 81 1.47 -10.14 -0.90
N ARG A 82 2.35 -10.42 -1.88
CA ARG A 82 3.32 -9.45 -2.40
C ARG A 82 2.64 -8.43 -3.32
N PRO A 83 3.19 -7.20 -3.44
CA PRO A 83 2.71 -6.29 -4.47
C PRO A 83 2.87 -6.94 -5.84
N CYS A 84 1.91 -6.73 -6.73
CA CYS A 84 1.98 -7.27 -8.09
C CYS A 84 2.89 -6.42 -8.99
N CYS A 85 3.03 -5.13 -8.67
CA CYS A 85 3.82 -4.21 -9.46
C CYS A 85 4.33 -2.99 -8.69
N ARG A 86 5.32 -2.35 -9.31
CA ARG A 86 5.92 -1.08 -8.93
C ARG A 86 6.01 -0.20 -10.18
N TYR A 87 5.71 1.09 -10.05
CA TYR A 87 5.94 2.06 -11.13
C TYR A 87 6.22 3.45 -10.56
N LEU A 88 6.58 4.39 -11.45
CA LEU A 88 6.75 5.80 -11.10
C LEU A 88 5.53 6.60 -11.54
N GLU A 89 5.04 7.46 -10.66
CA GLU A 89 4.09 8.52 -10.99
C GLU A 89 4.77 9.60 -11.83
N ASP A 90 3.97 10.44 -12.49
CA ASP A 90 4.47 11.54 -13.34
C ASP A 90 5.35 12.53 -12.57
N ASP A 91 5.08 12.70 -11.28
CA ASP A 91 5.86 13.56 -10.38
C ASP A 91 7.10 12.89 -9.77
N GLY A 92 7.39 11.64 -10.17
CA GLY A 92 8.56 10.88 -9.76
C GLY A 92 8.40 10.10 -8.46
N ARG A 93 7.23 10.13 -7.81
CA ARG A 93 6.94 9.25 -6.66
C ARG A 93 6.87 7.79 -7.09
N VAL A 94 7.21 6.89 -6.17
CA VAL A 94 7.18 5.45 -6.37
C VAL A 94 5.87 4.89 -5.85
N THR A 95 5.15 4.15 -6.68
CA THR A 95 3.90 3.47 -6.28
C THR A 95 4.08 1.95 -6.34
N TYR A 96 3.61 1.27 -5.30
CA TYR A 96 3.44 -0.18 -5.24
C TYR A 96 1.96 -0.51 -5.18
N GLU A 97 1.52 -1.48 -5.99
CA GLU A 97 0.13 -1.96 -5.96
C GLU A 97 0.06 -3.44 -5.55
N TRP A 98 -0.96 -3.74 -4.76
CA TRP A 98 -1.38 -5.06 -4.33
C TRP A 98 -2.79 -5.29 -4.87
N ALA A 99 -2.92 -6.08 -5.92
CA ALA A 99 -4.21 -6.52 -6.43
C ALA A 99 -4.47 -7.96 -5.97
N LYS A 100 -5.47 -8.15 -5.09
CA LYS A 100 -5.82 -9.48 -4.56
C LYS A 100 -6.36 -10.41 -5.64
N PHE A 101 -7.20 -9.84 -6.50
CA PHE A 101 -7.76 -10.49 -7.68
C PHE A 101 -7.17 -9.82 -8.92
N ASP A 102 -6.94 -10.60 -9.97
CA ASP A 102 -6.58 -10.08 -11.31
C ASP A 102 -5.26 -9.31 -11.40
N ALA A 103 -4.28 -9.61 -10.54
CA ALA A 103 -2.94 -9.01 -10.56
C ALA A 103 -2.27 -8.96 -11.95
N ARG A 104 -2.51 -9.98 -12.78
CA ARG A 104 -2.01 -10.02 -14.16
C ARG A 104 -2.74 -9.04 -15.08
N GLU A 105 -4.05 -8.93 -14.95
CA GLU A 105 -4.86 -7.99 -15.74
C GLU A 105 -4.53 -6.56 -15.33
N ARG A 106 -4.38 -6.30 -14.03
CA ARG A 106 -3.97 -4.99 -13.51
C ARG A 106 -2.61 -4.57 -14.05
N PHE A 107 -1.63 -5.48 -14.07
CA PHE A 107 -0.33 -5.20 -14.68
C PHE A 107 -0.44 -4.86 -16.17
N ALA A 108 -1.22 -5.64 -16.93
CA ALA A 108 -1.43 -5.39 -18.36
C ALA A 108 -2.15 -4.06 -18.62
N GLU A 109 -3.10 -3.69 -17.77
CA GLU A 109 -3.78 -2.39 -17.82
C GLU A 109 -2.80 -1.24 -17.62
N LEU A 110 -1.97 -1.28 -16.58
CA LEU A 110 -0.94 -0.27 -16.31
C LEU A 110 0.07 -0.17 -17.47
N GLN A 111 0.43 -1.30 -18.07
CA GLN A 111 1.29 -1.32 -19.25
C GLN A 111 0.60 -0.62 -20.45
N GLY A 112 -0.70 -0.88 -20.65
CA GLY A 112 -1.50 -0.25 -21.71
C GLY A 112 -1.71 1.26 -21.49
N GLN A 113 -1.73 1.70 -20.24
CA GLN A 113 -1.79 3.13 -19.86
C GLN A 113 -0.44 3.84 -20.01
N GLY A 114 0.65 3.10 -20.26
CA GLY A 114 1.99 3.67 -20.39
C GLY A 114 2.63 4.05 -19.06
N ALA A 115 2.27 3.34 -17.96
CA ALA A 115 2.86 3.56 -16.65
C ALA A 115 4.40 3.55 -16.71
N ARG A 116 5.00 4.61 -16.18
CA ARG A 116 6.43 4.85 -16.29
C ARG A 116 7.22 3.88 -15.40
N ASP A 117 8.29 3.31 -15.95
CA ASP A 117 9.19 2.39 -15.25
C ASP A 117 8.45 1.25 -14.53
N LEU A 118 7.36 0.77 -15.15
CA LEU A 118 6.54 -0.32 -14.64
C LEU A 118 7.35 -1.62 -14.56
N GLN A 119 7.35 -2.22 -13.37
CA GLN A 119 8.05 -3.45 -13.04
C GLN A 119 7.10 -4.41 -12.34
N GLN A 120 7.16 -5.68 -12.73
CA GLN A 120 6.46 -6.74 -12.02
C GLN A 120 7.25 -7.10 -10.76
N VAL A 121 6.56 -7.18 -9.62
CA VAL A 121 7.18 -7.58 -8.34
C VAL A 121 6.80 -9.04 -8.08
N GLN A 122 7.80 -9.87 -7.72
CA GLN A 122 7.67 -11.33 -7.53
C GLN A 122 7.69 -11.71 -6.05
#